data_AF-A0A6H1LAK7-F1
#
_entry.id   AF-A0A6H1LAK7-F1
#
_cell.length_a   1.000
_cell.length_b   1.000
_cell.length_c   1.000
_cell.angle_alpha   90.00
_cell.angle_beta   90.00
_cell.angle_gamma   90.00
#
_symmetry.space_group_name_H-M   'P 1'
#
loop_
_entity.id
_entity.type
_entity.pdbx_description
1 polymer ?
#
loop_
_entity_poly.entity_id
_entity_poly.type
_entity_poly.pdbx_seq_one_letter_code
_entity_poly.pdbx_strand_id
1 'polypeptide(L)'
;MGYSGRGRSHPRFRTSVRWWIAGRTVHALLLMTLGALAGLSVVIATVWTLTEHSPRSMAQRFSNGERLFDLSLAVLRASVGTDNLNPEPDSTAHQLLATVASVTGSLVPAVLLGIVLIKMFALRPFVWRQRASISHAWTADFPGYSRRHAGSDDAIIAVRFYNRFDNLSVVDLRARAHLRYLERSPHDGSLVIYKQWLKVLDAQGEPADERYWLAVERGAPFTVWIPVEAPVAELPFRRIQGKELSGSYGVKLLVRLTARTVGLGTEVADERWFDLEAGDFELGRFVPLQPDLDKDVWRWEGWTDFDALEPHPNGEDPTP
;
A
#
# COMPACT_ATOMS: atom_id res chain seq x y z
N MET A 1 -13.72 -25.42 2.75
CA MET A 1 -14.49 -24.48 3.59
C MET A 1 -13.56 -23.35 3.99
N GLY A 2 -13.86 -22.12 3.54
CA GLY A 2 -12.97 -20.98 3.65
C GLY A 2 -12.96 -20.36 5.04
N TYR A 3 -11.76 -20.05 5.54
CA TYR A 3 -11.56 -19.12 6.64
C TYR A 3 -10.78 -17.92 6.13
N SER A 4 -11.50 -16.81 5.96
CA SER A 4 -10.97 -15.48 5.71
C SER A 4 -10.23 -14.97 6.95
N GLY A 5 -8.90 -15.08 6.95
CA GLY A 5 -8.03 -14.45 7.95
C GLY A 5 -7.98 -12.94 7.76
N ARG A 6 -9.00 -12.23 8.27
CA ARG A 6 -8.93 -10.78 8.48
C ARG A 6 -7.80 -10.48 9.47
N GLY A 7 -6.70 -9.91 8.97
CA GLY A 7 -5.63 -9.37 9.79
C GLY A 7 -6.19 -8.46 10.87
N ARG A 8 -5.96 -8.82 12.14
CA ARG A 8 -6.28 -7.97 13.29
C ARG A 8 -5.30 -6.80 13.35
N SER A 9 -5.64 -5.71 12.67
CA SER A 9 -4.99 -4.41 12.82
C SER A 9 -5.51 -3.68 14.07
N HIS A 10 -4.59 -3.14 14.88
CA HIS A 10 -4.80 -2.44 16.15
C HIS A 10 -5.90 -1.34 16.09
N PRO A 11 -6.82 -1.25 17.08
CA PRO A 11 -8.05 -0.45 16.99
C PRO A 11 -7.87 1.08 16.99
N ARG A 12 -6.69 1.61 17.37
CA ARG A 12 -6.46 3.07 17.44
C ARG A 12 -6.18 3.77 16.10
N PHE A 13 -5.92 3.05 15.00
CA PHE A 13 -5.61 3.67 13.70
C PHE A 13 -6.80 3.73 12.72
N ARG A 14 -7.96 3.15 13.09
CA ARG A 14 -9.18 3.16 12.25
C ARG A 14 -9.90 4.51 12.16
N THR A 15 -9.50 5.50 12.96
CA THR A 15 -10.19 6.79 13.04
C THR A 15 -9.50 7.91 12.26
N SER A 16 -8.33 7.67 11.64
CA SER A 16 -7.67 8.71 10.85
C SER A 16 -8.22 8.77 9.43
N VAL A 17 -8.64 9.98 8.99
CA VAL A 17 -9.13 10.27 7.64
C VAL A 17 -8.15 9.82 6.56
N ARG A 18 -6.84 9.93 6.83
CA ARG A 18 -5.75 9.46 5.96
C ARG A 18 -5.84 7.97 5.62
N TRP A 19 -6.17 7.12 6.59
CA TRP A 19 -6.25 5.66 6.37
C TRP A 19 -7.48 5.27 5.55
N TRP A 20 -8.62 5.93 5.77
CA TRP A 20 -9.85 5.71 5.01
C TRP A 20 -9.69 6.11 3.52
N ILE A 21 -9.00 7.22 3.26
CA ILE A 21 -8.73 7.71 1.90
C ILE A 21 -7.71 6.82 1.19
N ALA A 22 -6.64 6.39 1.89
CA ALA A 22 -5.57 5.58 1.30
C ALA A 22 -6.03 4.16 0.90
N GLY A 23 -7.01 3.58 1.58
CA GLY A 23 -7.49 2.22 1.31
C GLY A 23 -8.55 2.10 0.18
N ARG A 24 -9.12 3.21 -0.30
CA ARG A 24 -10.18 3.21 -1.34
C ARG A 24 -9.57 3.48 -2.72
N THR A 25 -10.20 3.06 -3.82
CA THR A 25 -9.82 3.54 -5.17
C THR A 25 -10.29 4.99 -5.39
N VAL A 26 -9.67 5.73 -6.31
CA VAL A 26 -10.08 7.12 -6.64
C VAL A 26 -11.55 7.14 -7.10
N HIS A 27 -11.91 6.22 -8.00
CA HIS A 27 -13.28 6.07 -8.51
C HIS A 27 -14.31 5.83 -7.40
N ALA A 28 -13.99 5.01 -6.40
CA ALA A 28 -14.90 4.77 -5.27
C ALA A 28 -15.14 6.04 -4.43
N LEU A 29 -14.10 6.87 -4.24
CA LEU A 29 -14.26 8.16 -3.54
C LEU A 29 -15.11 9.13 -4.36
N LEU A 30 -14.86 9.23 -5.67
CA LEU A 30 -15.66 10.07 -6.56
C LEU A 30 -17.13 9.68 -6.56
N LEU A 31 -17.44 8.39 -6.66
CA LEU A 31 -18.82 7.88 -6.60
C LEU A 31 -19.49 8.17 -5.26
N MET A 32 -18.75 8.05 -4.15
CA MET A 32 -19.28 8.38 -2.82
C MET A 32 -19.58 9.87 -2.67
N THR A 33 -18.67 10.73 -3.15
CA THR A 33 -18.89 12.18 -3.13
C THR A 33 -20.08 12.56 -4.01
N LEU A 34 -20.20 11.98 -5.20
CA LEU A 34 -21.35 12.19 -6.08
C LEU A 34 -22.66 11.74 -5.42
N GLY A 35 -22.68 10.56 -4.79
CA GLY A 35 -23.84 10.03 -4.08
C GLY A 35 -24.24 10.90 -2.87
N ALA A 36 -23.25 11.39 -2.11
CA ALA A 36 -23.50 12.29 -0.99
C ALA A 36 -24.06 13.64 -1.46
N LEU A 37 -23.52 14.19 -2.56
CA LEU A 37 -24.04 15.43 -3.17
C LEU A 37 -25.45 15.24 -3.72
N ALA A 38 -25.74 14.12 -4.38
CA ALA A 38 -27.09 13.79 -4.84
C ALA A 38 -28.07 13.70 -3.66
N GLY A 39 -27.69 13.02 -2.58
CA GLY A 39 -28.51 12.97 -1.36
C GLY A 39 -28.74 14.35 -0.74
N LEU A 40 -27.68 15.15 -0.59
CA LEU A 40 -27.78 16.52 -0.09
C LEU A 40 -28.70 17.38 -0.96
N SER A 41 -28.64 17.22 -2.29
CA SER A 41 -29.46 17.98 -3.22
C SER A 41 -30.95 17.73 -3.05
N VAL A 42 -31.34 16.46 -2.83
CA VAL A 42 -32.74 16.07 -2.55
C VAL A 42 -33.20 16.63 -1.20
N VAL A 43 -32.34 16.58 -0.18
CA VAL A 43 -32.67 17.14 1.15
C VAL A 43 -32.90 18.64 1.05
N ILE A 44 -31.97 19.38 0.42
CA ILE A 44 -32.12 20.83 0.24
C ILE A 44 -33.37 21.14 -0.60
N ALA A 45 -33.64 20.43 -1.69
CA ALA A 45 -34.85 20.64 -2.51
C ALA A 45 -36.14 20.36 -1.71
N THR A 46 -36.12 19.34 -0.85
CA THR A 46 -37.24 19.02 0.06
C THR A 46 -37.45 20.12 1.10
N VAL A 47 -36.39 20.60 1.74
CA VAL A 47 -36.48 21.71 2.72
C VAL A 47 -36.88 23.02 2.03
N TRP A 48 -36.40 23.26 0.81
CA TRP A 48 -36.76 24.41 -0.01
C TRP A 48 -38.26 24.42 -0.32
N THR A 49 -38.82 23.29 -0.74
CA THR A 49 -40.26 23.15 -1.01
C THR A 49 -41.14 23.18 0.24
N LEU A 50 -40.62 22.76 1.39
CA LEU A 50 -41.28 22.93 2.69
C LEU A 50 -41.36 24.39 3.13
N THR A 51 -40.33 25.18 2.82
CA THR A 51 -40.18 26.59 3.27
C THR A 51 -40.67 27.62 2.26
N GLU A 52 -41.01 27.21 1.03
CA GLU A 52 -41.56 28.06 -0.02
C GLU A 52 -42.90 28.69 0.41
N HIS A 53 -43.05 30.01 0.22
CA HIS A 53 -44.34 30.67 0.40
C HIS A 53 -45.21 30.45 -0.84
N SER A 54 -46.16 29.52 -0.76
CA SER A 54 -47.05 29.19 -1.87
C SER A 54 -48.51 29.07 -1.41
N PRO A 55 -49.48 29.56 -2.21
CA PRO A 55 -50.91 29.35 -1.92
C PRO A 55 -51.33 27.87 -2.05
N ARG A 56 -50.48 27.00 -2.61
CA ARG A 56 -50.76 25.56 -2.77
C ARG A 56 -50.58 24.82 -1.45
N SER A 57 -51.42 23.81 -1.22
CA SER A 57 -51.31 22.92 -0.06
C SER A 57 -50.02 22.08 -0.13
N MET A 58 -49.50 21.66 1.02
CA MET A 58 -48.24 20.90 1.09
C MET A 58 -48.28 19.62 0.24
N ALA A 59 -49.42 18.90 0.25
CA ALA A 59 -49.61 17.71 -0.58
C ALA A 59 -49.51 18.02 -2.08
N GLN A 60 -50.03 19.16 -2.54
CA GLN A 60 -49.94 19.58 -3.94
C GLN A 60 -48.52 19.97 -4.34
N ARG A 61 -47.74 20.56 -3.42
CA ARG A 61 -46.33 20.91 -3.68
C ARG A 61 -45.46 19.67 -3.91
N PHE A 62 -45.67 18.62 -3.12
CA PHE A 62 -44.94 17.36 -3.25
C PHE A 62 -45.47 16.43 -4.36
N SER A 63 -46.73 16.61 -4.79
CA SER A 63 -47.31 15.83 -5.89
C SER A 63 -46.68 16.12 -7.26
N ASN A 64 -45.97 17.24 -7.41
CA ASN A 64 -45.26 17.59 -8.63
C ASN A 64 -43.80 17.08 -8.58
N GLY A 65 -43.64 15.79 -8.91
CA GLY A 65 -42.34 15.11 -8.88
C GLY A 65 -41.30 15.70 -9.85
N GLU A 66 -41.72 16.18 -11.01
CA GLU A 66 -40.83 16.82 -12.00
C GLU A 66 -40.21 18.10 -11.43
N ARG A 67 -41.03 18.95 -10.80
CA ARG A 67 -40.54 20.19 -10.17
C ARG A 67 -39.54 19.91 -9.03
N LEU A 68 -39.78 18.87 -8.22
CA LEU A 68 -38.86 18.45 -7.16
C LEU A 68 -37.54 17.90 -7.72
N PHE A 69 -37.62 17.14 -8.81
CA PHE A 69 -36.45 16.62 -9.50
C PHE A 69 -35.61 17.73 -10.12
N ASP A 70 -36.24 18.68 -10.82
CA ASP A 70 -35.56 19.84 -11.42
C ASP A 70 -34.88 20.72 -10.36
N LEU A 71 -35.56 20.95 -9.23
CA LEU A 71 -34.97 21.69 -8.11
C LEU A 71 -33.79 20.93 -7.50
N SER A 72 -33.91 19.61 -7.32
CA SER A 72 -32.81 18.76 -6.85
C SER A 72 -31.62 18.83 -7.80
N LEU A 73 -31.86 18.82 -9.12
CA LEU A 73 -30.81 18.97 -10.13
C LEU A 73 -30.14 20.34 -10.08
N ALA A 74 -30.91 21.42 -9.90
CA ALA A 74 -30.38 22.78 -9.76
C ALA A 74 -29.51 22.91 -8.49
N VAL A 75 -29.98 22.36 -7.37
CA VAL A 75 -29.21 22.31 -6.12
C VAL A 75 -27.94 21.48 -6.30
N LEU A 76 -28.00 20.35 -7.01
CA LEU A 76 -26.84 19.52 -7.28
C LEU A 76 -25.80 20.30 -8.09
N ARG A 77 -26.23 20.99 -9.15
CA ARG A 77 -25.34 21.86 -9.96
C ARG A 77 -24.70 22.97 -9.12
N ALA A 78 -25.47 23.58 -8.21
CA ALA A 78 -24.95 24.57 -7.27
C ALA A 78 -23.95 23.97 -6.27
N SER A 79 -24.25 22.78 -5.76
CA SER A 79 -23.39 22.05 -4.81
C SER A 79 -22.13 21.46 -5.45
N VAL A 80 -22.07 21.42 -6.80
CA VAL A 80 -20.85 21.11 -7.58
C VAL A 80 -20.12 22.40 -8.00
N GLY A 81 -20.74 23.57 -7.85
CA GLY A 81 -20.18 24.87 -8.24
C GLY A 81 -20.34 25.23 -9.72
N THR A 82 -21.28 24.59 -10.43
CA THR A 82 -21.54 24.82 -11.87
C THR A 82 -22.67 25.82 -12.14
N ASP A 83 -23.47 26.12 -11.13
CA ASP A 83 -24.62 27.02 -11.22
C ASP A 83 -24.89 27.66 -9.85
N ASN A 84 -25.83 28.61 -9.75
CA ASN A 84 -26.23 29.21 -8.49
C ASN A 84 -27.74 29.03 -8.25
N LEU A 85 -28.12 28.84 -6.99
CA LEU A 85 -29.53 28.93 -6.59
C LEU A 85 -29.91 30.41 -6.49
N ASN A 86 -31.12 30.74 -6.96
CA ASN A 86 -31.70 32.08 -6.85
C ASN A 86 -32.73 32.08 -5.72
N PRO A 87 -32.33 32.39 -4.47
CA PRO A 87 -33.25 32.42 -3.33
C PRO A 87 -34.24 33.58 -3.44
N GLU A 88 -35.42 33.40 -2.86
CA GLU A 88 -36.37 34.51 -2.68
C GLU A 88 -35.75 35.58 -1.75
N PRO A 89 -35.80 36.88 -2.10
CA PRO A 89 -35.14 37.94 -1.34
C PRO A 89 -35.58 38.02 0.13
N ASP A 90 -36.84 37.66 0.40
CA ASP A 90 -37.46 37.80 1.71
C ASP A 90 -37.45 36.50 2.54
N SER A 91 -36.93 35.39 1.98
CA SER A 91 -36.88 34.09 2.65
C SER A 91 -35.50 33.79 3.21
N THR A 92 -35.33 33.98 4.52
CA THR A 92 -34.09 33.64 5.26
C THR A 92 -33.73 32.16 5.12
N ALA A 93 -34.73 31.28 5.04
CA ALA A 93 -34.52 29.85 4.84
C ALA A 93 -33.92 29.55 3.46
N HIS A 94 -34.43 30.17 2.38
CA HIS A 94 -33.87 29.99 1.04
C HIS A 94 -32.47 30.58 0.91
N GLN A 95 -32.21 31.73 1.53
CA GLN A 95 -30.87 32.32 1.58
C GLN A 95 -29.86 31.40 2.30
N LEU A 96 -30.25 30.80 3.43
CA LEU A 96 -29.41 29.83 4.14
C LEU A 96 -29.14 28.59 3.30
N LEU A 97 -30.16 27.99 2.68
CA LEU A 97 -30.00 26.82 1.81
C LEU A 97 -29.11 27.11 0.59
N ALA A 98 -29.29 28.27 -0.04
CA ALA A 98 -28.45 28.72 -1.15
C ALA A 98 -27.00 28.91 -0.72
N THR A 99 -26.77 29.47 0.48
CA THR A 99 -25.43 29.62 1.05
C THR A 99 -24.79 28.26 1.33
N VAL A 100 -25.53 27.30 1.90
CA VAL A 100 -25.03 25.94 2.14
C VAL A 100 -24.64 25.26 0.84
N ALA A 101 -25.47 25.36 -0.20
CA ALA A 101 -25.16 24.80 -1.52
C ALA A 101 -23.91 25.44 -2.13
N SER A 102 -23.79 26.78 -2.07
CA SER A 102 -22.63 27.52 -2.60
C SER A 102 -21.32 27.21 -1.86
N VAL A 103 -21.35 27.16 -0.52
CA VAL A 103 -20.20 26.77 0.30
C VAL A 103 -19.79 25.33 -0.01
N THR A 104 -20.76 24.43 -0.20
CA THR A 104 -20.47 23.05 -0.63
C THR A 104 -19.84 23.01 -2.02
N GLY A 105 -20.37 23.77 -2.98
CA GLY A 105 -19.85 23.88 -4.34
C GLY A 105 -18.42 24.42 -4.44
N SER A 106 -18.01 25.29 -3.52
CA SER A 106 -16.63 25.78 -3.44
C SER A 106 -15.69 24.82 -2.71
N LEU A 107 -16.14 24.16 -1.65
CA LEU A 107 -15.29 23.28 -0.83
C LEU A 107 -15.06 21.91 -1.48
N VAL A 108 -16.08 21.30 -2.10
CA VAL A 108 -15.97 19.94 -2.62
C VAL A 108 -14.89 19.78 -3.68
N PRO A 109 -14.77 20.67 -4.70
CA PRO A 109 -13.68 20.59 -5.66
C PRO A 109 -12.29 20.70 -5.02
N ALA A 110 -12.13 21.60 -4.03
CA ALA A 110 -10.85 21.77 -3.32
C ALA A 110 -10.47 20.51 -2.51
N VAL A 111 -11.44 19.91 -1.83
CA VAL A 111 -11.23 18.66 -1.08
C VAL A 111 -10.92 17.50 -2.03
N LEU A 112 -11.66 17.37 -3.14
CA LEU A 112 -11.40 16.34 -4.15
C LEU A 112 -10.01 16.49 -4.79
N LEU A 113 -9.61 17.72 -5.13
CA LEU A 113 -8.28 18.00 -5.64
C LEU A 113 -7.20 17.62 -4.60
N GLY A 114 -7.39 17.99 -3.33
CA GLY A 114 -6.49 17.59 -2.25
C GLY A 114 -6.38 16.07 -2.09
N ILE A 115 -7.50 15.34 -2.21
CA ILE A 115 -7.53 13.87 -2.19
C ILE A 115 -6.76 13.29 -3.38
N VAL A 116 -6.99 13.81 -4.59
CA VAL A 116 -6.30 13.36 -5.80
C VAL A 116 -4.81 13.58 -5.67
N LEU A 117 -4.38 14.77 -5.21
CA LEU A 117 -2.97 15.07 -4.96
C LEU A 117 -2.38 14.11 -3.92
N ILE A 118 -3.01 13.94 -2.75
CA ILE A 118 -2.54 12.99 -1.72
C ILE A 118 -2.40 11.58 -2.31
N LYS A 119 -3.34 11.13 -3.15
CA LYS A 119 -3.24 9.81 -3.79
C LYS A 119 -2.16 9.72 -4.86
N MET A 120 -1.92 10.80 -5.60
CA MET A 120 -0.78 10.90 -6.51
C MET A 120 0.55 10.86 -5.76
N PHE A 121 0.60 11.25 -4.49
CA PHE A 121 1.82 11.14 -3.66
C PHE A 121 1.86 9.87 -2.77
N ALA A 122 0.73 9.20 -2.56
CA ALA A 122 0.62 7.91 -1.86
C ALA A 122 0.76 6.70 -2.82
N LEU A 123 1.46 6.91 -3.93
CA LEU A 123 1.81 5.86 -4.88
C LEU A 123 2.69 4.83 -4.19
N ARG A 124 2.26 3.56 -4.18
CA ARG A 124 3.12 2.42 -3.81
C ARG A 124 3.95 2.07 -5.04
N PRO A 125 5.21 2.54 -5.14
CA PRO A 125 5.97 2.41 -6.38
C PRO A 125 6.37 0.97 -6.63
N PHE A 126 6.40 0.15 -5.59
CA PHE A 126 7.00 -1.15 -5.65
C PHE A 126 5.93 -2.24 -5.70
N VAL A 127 6.07 -3.15 -6.66
CA VAL A 127 5.37 -4.43 -6.71
C VAL A 127 6.31 -5.45 -6.10
N TRP A 128 5.84 -6.13 -5.07
CA TRP A 128 6.62 -7.11 -4.32
C TRP A 128 6.24 -8.51 -4.80
N ARG A 129 7.24 -9.40 -4.92
CA ARG A 129 6.95 -10.84 -4.98
C ARG A 129 6.19 -11.25 -3.72
N GLN A 130 5.24 -12.17 -3.86
CA GLN A 130 4.40 -12.57 -2.74
C GLN A 130 5.19 -13.25 -1.63
N ARG A 131 6.10 -14.16 -2.01
CA ARG A 131 6.92 -14.99 -1.11
C ARG A 131 8.40 -14.66 -1.27
N ALA A 132 9.14 -14.69 -0.17
CA ALA A 132 10.59 -14.59 -0.17
C ALA A 132 11.21 -15.96 -0.52
N SER A 133 12.38 -15.95 -1.14
CA SER A 133 13.17 -17.16 -1.41
C SER A 133 14.14 -17.42 -0.26
N ILE A 134 14.38 -18.69 0.02
CA ILE A 134 15.42 -19.19 0.91
C ILE A 134 16.27 -20.16 0.12
N SER A 135 17.57 -19.90 0.08
CA SER A 135 18.55 -20.75 -0.59
C SER A 135 19.84 -20.80 0.21
N HIS A 136 20.80 -21.60 -0.23
CA HIS A 136 22.13 -21.56 0.35
C HIS A 136 22.84 -20.22 0.05
N ALA A 137 23.64 -19.74 0.99
CA ALA A 137 24.39 -18.49 0.88
C ALA A 137 25.31 -18.46 -0.35
N TRP A 138 25.85 -19.61 -0.75
CA TRP A 138 26.69 -19.71 -1.94
C TRP A 138 25.95 -19.54 -3.27
N THR A 139 24.61 -19.57 -3.30
CA THR A 139 23.82 -19.31 -4.52
C THR A 139 23.48 -17.83 -4.72
N ALA A 140 23.96 -16.93 -3.85
CA ALA A 140 23.74 -15.50 -3.99
C ALA A 140 24.41 -14.95 -5.26
N ASP A 141 23.80 -13.94 -5.89
CA ASP A 141 24.29 -13.33 -7.14
C ASP A 141 25.59 -12.52 -6.99
N PHE A 142 26.27 -12.62 -5.86
CA PHE A 142 27.52 -11.92 -5.57
C PHE A 142 28.69 -12.91 -5.55
N PRO A 143 29.54 -12.96 -6.60
CA PRO A 143 30.61 -13.96 -6.71
C PRO A 143 31.58 -13.98 -5.53
N GLY A 144 31.89 -12.80 -4.95
CA GLY A 144 32.77 -12.70 -3.78
C GLY A 144 32.15 -13.33 -2.54
N TYR A 145 30.88 -13.02 -2.26
CA TYR A 145 30.12 -13.61 -1.15
C TYR A 145 29.92 -15.11 -1.35
N SER A 146 29.51 -15.52 -2.55
CA SER A 146 29.27 -16.91 -2.93
C SER A 146 30.51 -17.77 -2.70
N ARG A 147 31.68 -17.34 -3.17
CA ARG A 147 32.96 -18.06 -2.96
C ARG A 147 33.33 -18.21 -1.49
N ARG A 148 33.08 -17.20 -0.65
CA ARG A 148 33.36 -17.28 0.80
C ARG A 148 32.48 -18.31 1.52
N HIS A 149 31.29 -18.58 0.99
CA HIS A 149 30.31 -19.50 1.59
C HIS A 149 30.18 -20.81 0.81
N ALA A 150 31.06 -21.10 -0.15
CA ALA A 150 30.97 -22.29 -1.02
C ALA A 150 30.99 -23.62 -0.24
N GLY A 151 31.55 -23.64 0.97
CA GLY A 151 31.54 -24.80 1.87
C GLY A 151 30.65 -24.62 3.11
N SER A 152 29.77 -23.61 3.13
CA SER A 152 28.85 -23.36 4.24
C SER A 152 27.44 -23.81 3.88
N ASP A 153 26.74 -24.37 4.87
CA ASP A 153 25.31 -24.69 4.78
C ASP A 153 24.41 -23.48 5.10
N ASP A 154 25.01 -22.33 5.41
CA ASP A 154 24.28 -21.11 5.77
C ASP A 154 23.23 -20.75 4.72
N ALA A 155 22.08 -20.32 5.21
CA ALA A 155 20.98 -19.84 4.40
C ALA A 155 21.13 -18.35 4.08
N ILE A 156 20.54 -17.97 2.96
CA ILE A 156 20.31 -16.59 2.57
C ILE A 156 18.85 -16.42 2.16
N ILE A 157 18.24 -15.32 2.58
CA ILE A 157 16.90 -14.93 2.17
C ILE A 157 17.00 -13.93 1.02
N ALA A 158 16.24 -14.14 -0.04
CA ALA A 158 16.12 -13.23 -1.16
C ALA A 158 14.69 -12.65 -1.25
N VAL A 159 14.59 -11.32 -1.33
CA VAL A 159 13.32 -10.61 -1.49
C VAL A 159 13.35 -9.82 -2.79
N ARG A 160 12.44 -10.15 -3.71
CA ARG A 160 12.36 -9.53 -5.03
C ARG A 160 11.21 -8.52 -5.13
N PHE A 161 11.48 -7.40 -5.78
CA PHE A 161 10.49 -6.36 -6.05
C PHE A 161 10.78 -5.64 -7.36
N TYR A 162 9.79 -4.90 -7.84
CA TYR A 162 9.79 -4.23 -9.14
C TYR A 162 9.27 -2.80 -8.98
N ASN A 163 9.89 -1.82 -9.66
CA ASN A 163 9.34 -0.46 -9.70
C ASN A 163 8.24 -0.34 -10.77
N ARG A 164 6.98 -0.27 -10.33
CA ARG A 164 5.75 -0.27 -11.15
C ARG A 164 5.50 0.99 -11.95
N PHE A 165 5.94 2.15 -11.47
CA PHE A 165 5.51 3.41 -12.09
C PHE A 165 6.49 3.87 -13.15
N ASP A 166 6.09 3.67 -14.40
CA ASP A 166 6.80 4.14 -15.60
C ASP A 166 7.01 5.66 -15.59
N ASN A 167 6.08 6.40 -14.97
CA ASN A 167 6.09 7.86 -14.89
C ASN A 167 6.84 8.40 -13.66
N LEU A 168 7.30 7.54 -12.75
CA LEU A 168 7.97 7.93 -11.51
C LEU A 168 9.40 7.39 -11.50
N SER A 169 10.31 8.16 -12.09
CA SER A 169 11.75 7.91 -11.92
C SER A 169 12.12 8.13 -10.46
N VAL A 170 12.79 7.15 -9.84
CA VAL A 170 13.30 7.25 -8.47
C VAL A 170 14.82 7.17 -8.46
N VAL A 171 15.44 7.82 -7.48
CA VAL A 171 16.89 7.81 -7.22
C VAL A 171 17.11 7.54 -5.73
N ASP A 172 18.36 7.28 -5.35
CA ASP A 172 18.74 7.00 -3.96
C ASP A 172 17.89 5.87 -3.33
N LEU A 173 17.63 4.79 -4.08
CA LEU A 173 16.85 3.66 -3.57
C LEU A 173 17.67 2.92 -2.51
N ARG A 174 17.05 2.71 -1.35
CA ARG A 174 17.64 2.02 -0.20
C ARG A 174 16.72 0.91 0.25
N ALA A 175 17.29 -0.26 0.54
CA ALA A 175 16.58 -1.35 1.20
C ALA A 175 17.17 -1.63 2.58
N ARG A 176 16.31 -1.78 3.58
CA ARG A 176 16.66 -2.20 4.94
C ARG A 176 15.80 -3.39 5.36
N ALA A 177 16.40 -4.32 6.08
CA ALA A 177 15.68 -5.46 6.64
C ALA A 177 15.66 -5.39 8.18
N HIS A 178 14.60 -5.88 8.80
CA HIS A 178 14.56 -6.07 10.24
C HIS A 178 13.59 -7.18 10.65
N LEU A 179 13.87 -7.80 11.79
CA LEU A 179 12.93 -8.67 12.47
C LEU A 179 12.05 -7.85 13.39
N ARG A 180 10.78 -8.22 13.43
CA ARG A 180 9.82 -7.79 14.44
C ARG A 180 9.29 -9.03 15.13
N TYR A 181 9.31 -9.02 16.45
CA TYR A 181 8.90 -10.16 17.26
C TYR A 181 8.33 -9.69 18.61
N LEU A 182 7.60 -10.57 19.27
CA LEU A 182 7.06 -10.35 20.60
C LEU A 182 7.84 -11.17 21.63
N GLU A 183 8.31 -10.53 22.69
CA GLU A 183 8.93 -11.20 23.83
C GLU A 183 8.36 -10.66 25.14
N ARG A 184 8.48 -11.45 26.21
CA ARG A 184 8.11 -10.98 27.55
C ARG A 184 9.15 -9.97 28.02
N SER A 185 8.67 -8.78 28.38
CA SER A 185 9.45 -7.74 29.02
C SER A 185 10.07 -8.29 30.31
N PRO A 186 11.37 -8.09 30.53
CA PRO A 186 12.03 -8.54 31.77
C PRO A 186 11.59 -7.74 33.00
N HIS A 187 10.92 -6.59 32.81
CA HIS A 187 10.54 -5.70 33.91
C HIS A 187 9.21 -6.07 34.55
N ASP A 188 8.21 -6.44 33.74
CA ASP A 188 6.82 -6.63 34.18
C ASP A 188 6.17 -7.88 33.59
N GLY A 189 6.89 -8.65 32.76
CA GLY A 189 6.39 -9.87 32.12
C GLY A 189 5.36 -9.64 31.01
N SER A 190 5.07 -8.38 30.67
CA SER A 190 4.14 -8.01 29.58
C SER A 190 4.74 -8.37 28.22
N LEU A 191 3.91 -8.70 27.22
CA LEU A 191 4.39 -8.96 25.86
C LEU A 191 4.68 -7.63 25.16
N VAL A 192 5.95 -7.40 24.81
CA VAL A 192 6.43 -6.18 24.15
C VAL A 192 6.90 -6.52 22.74
N ILE A 193 6.63 -5.59 21.80
CA ILE A 193 7.12 -5.68 20.43
C ILE A 193 8.55 -5.16 20.39
N TYR A 194 9.47 -6.03 20.01
CA TYR A 194 10.86 -5.69 19.76
C TYR A 194 11.13 -5.62 18.26
N LYS A 195 12.21 -4.92 17.93
CA LYS A 195 12.71 -4.76 16.57
C LYS A 195 14.22 -4.93 16.57
N GLN A 196 14.73 -5.77 15.67
CA GLN A 196 16.15 -5.94 15.42
C GLN A 196 16.47 -5.68 13.96
N TRP A 197 17.40 -4.76 13.69
CA TRP A 197 17.90 -4.54 12.35
C TRP A 197 18.76 -5.72 11.89
N LEU A 198 18.56 -6.12 10.65
CA LEU A 198 19.34 -7.16 9.99
C LEU A 198 20.30 -6.51 8.99
N LYS A 199 21.48 -7.09 8.85
CA LYS A 199 22.38 -6.83 7.74
C LYS A 199 21.79 -7.36 6.44
N VAL A 200 22.06 -6.64 5.36
CA VAL A 200 21.74 -7.02 3.99
C VAL A 200 23.02 -6.96 3.16
N LEU A 201 23.08 -7.66 2.04
CA LEU A 201 24.25 -7.57 1.16
C LEU A 201 24.22 -6.26 0.36
N ASP A 202 25.34 -5.54 0.36
CA ASP A 202 25.54 -4.29 -0.37
C ASP A 202 25.82 -4.50 -1.88
N ALA A 203 26.40 -3.49 -2.56
CA ALA A 203 26.76 -3.59 -3.98
C ALA A 203 27.89 -4.57 -4.28
N GLN A 204 28.76 -4.78 -3.31
CA GLN A 204 29.92 -5.64 -3.39
C GLN A 204 29.63 -7.04 -2.86
N GLY A 205 28.46 -7.24 -2.25
CA GLY A 205 28.10 -8.50 -1.59
C GLY A 205 28.63 -8.58 -0.16
N GLU A 206 28.95 -7.45 0.46
CA GLU A 206 29.37 -7.38 1.86
C GLU A 206 28.16 -7.10 2.78
N PRO A 207 28.11 -7.67 4.00
CA PRO A 207 27.06 -7.34 4.97
C PRO A 207 27.08 -5.87 5.38
N ALA A 208 25.98 -5.16 5.14
CA ALA A 208 25.79 -3.75 5.46
C ALA A 208 24.42 -3.52 6.13
N ASP A 209 24.23 -2.36 6.77
CA ASP A 209 22.93 -2.01 7.38
C ASP A 209 21.82 -1.77 6.35
N GLU A 210 22.21 -1.41 5.12
CA GLU A 210 21.27 -1.16 4.04
C GLU A 210 21.92 -1.37 2.66
N ARG A 211 21.10 -1.74 1.68
CA ARG A 211 21.51 -1.87 0.28
C ARG A 211 21.14 -0.61 -0.47
N TYR A 212 22.14 0.00 -1.12
CA TYR A 212 21.97 1.19 -1.94
C TYR A 212 21.96 0.87 -3.44
N TRP A 213 21.06 1.53 -4.16
CA TRP A 213 21.09 1.67 -5.62
C TRP A 213 21.08 3.16 -5.96
N LEU A 214 22.21 3.65 -6.49
CA LEU A 214 22.39 5.07 -6.84
C LEU A 214 21.63 5.45 -8.10
N ALA A 215 21.55 4.51 -9.05
CA ALA A 215 20.74 4.62 -10.25
C ALA A 215 19.69 3.50 -10.25
N VAL A 216 18.43 3.86 -10.48
CA VAL A 216 17.34 2.91 -10.64
C VAL A 216 16.91 3.00 -12.09
N GLU A 217 17.25 1.97 -12.86
CA GLU A 217 16.75 1.84 -14.21
C GLU A 217 15.23 1.64 -14.17
N ARG A 218 14.55 2.28 -15.11
CA ARG A 218 13.10 2.16 -15.25
C ARG A 218 12.75 0.70 -15.55
N GLY A 219 11.69 0.20 -14.95
CA GLY A 219 11.28 -1.20 -15.08
C GLY A 219 12.33 -2.23 -14.68
N ALA A 220 13.35 -1.85 -13.90
CA ALA A 220 14.30 -2.83 -13.40
C ALA A 220 13.71 -3.58 -12.19
N PRO A 221 13.87 -4.91 -12.16
CA PRO A 221 13.63 -5.71 -10.98
C PRO A 221 14.84 -5.64 -10.04
N PHE A 222 14.58 -5.71 -8.74
CA PHE A 222 15.59 -5.63 -7.68
C PHE A 222 15.44 -6.82 -6.74
N THR A 223 16.57 -7.27 -6.20
CA THR A 223 16.60 -8.33 -5.18
C THR A 223 17.42 -7.88 -3.98
N VAL A 224 16.80 -7.91 -2.79
CA VAL A 224 17.49 -7.73 -1.50
C VAL A 224 17.94 -9.10 -1.02
N TRP A 225 19.21 -9.23 -0.69
CA TRP A 225 19.80 -10.45 -0.13
C TRP A 225 20.10 -10.26 1.35
N ILE A 226 19.61 -11.15 2.19
CA ILE A 226 19.64 -11.04 3.64
C ILE A 226 20.31 -12.32 4.20
N PRO A 227 21.58 -12.26 4.63
CA PRO A 227 22.24 -13.39 5.27
C PRO A 227 21.47 -13.86 6.51
N VAL A 228 21.37 -15.17 6.73
CA VAL A 228 20.66 -15.70 7.91
C VAL A 228 21.62 -16.04 9.05
N GLU A 229 22.84 -16.50 8.74
CA GLU A 229 23.79 -17.07 9.73
C GLU A 229 23.22 -18.30 10.45
N ALA A 230 22.41 -19.10 9.74
CA ALA A 230 21.92 -20.39 10.17
C ALA A 230 21.76 -21.31 8.96
N PRO A 231 21.88 -22.64 9.10
CA PRO A 231 21.77 -23.59 8.00
C PRO A 231 20.39 -23.61 7.34
N VAL A 232 20.32 -23.87 6.02
CA VAL A 232 19.05 -24.03 5.29
C VAL A 232 18.18 -25.15 5.87
N ALA A 233 18.78 -26.22 6.39
CA ALA A 233 18.05 -27.35 6.98
C ALA A 233 17.34 -27.02 8.31
N GLU A 234 17.62 -25.87 8.93
CA GLU A 234 17.02 -25.46 10.21
C GLU A 234 15.68 -24.73 10.06
N LEU A 235 14.96 -24.88 8.95
CA LEU A 235 13.64 -24.26 8.79
C LEU A 235 12.59 -24.92 9.71
N PRO A 236 11.75 -24.14 10.42
CA PRO A 236 11.80 -22.69 10.59
C PRO A 236 12.99 -22.25 11.47
N PHE A 237 13.67 -21.17 11.06
CA PHE A 237 14.92 -20.75 11.70
C PHE A 237 14.77 -20.50 13.20
N ARG A 238 15.67 -21.09 13.98
CA ARG A 238 15.79 -20.83 15.43
C ARG A 238 16.64 -19.61 15.73
N ARG A 239 17.55 -19.26 14.82
CA ARG A 239 18.43 -18.10 14.95
C ARG A 239 18.55 -17.37 13.62
N ILE A 240 18.57 -16.04 13.68
CA ILE A 240 18.85 -15.19 12.51
C ILE A 240 19.80 -14.07 12.92
N GLN A 241 20.96 -13.96 12.29
CA GLN A 241 22.00 -12.96 12.55
C GLN A 241 22.24 -12.70 14.03
N GLY A 242 22.58 -13.77 14.74
CA GLY A 242 22.83 -13.71 16.17
C GLY A 242 21.58 -13.77 17.07
N LYS A 243 20.37 -13.47 16.57
CA LYS A 243 19.13 -13.44 17.36
C LYS A 243 18.48 -14.80 17.51
N GLU A 244 18.39 -15.27 18.75
CA GLU A 244 17.61 -16.46 19.11
C GLU A 244 16.10 -16.17 19.07
N LEU A 245 15.34 -17.02 18.37
CA LEU A 245 13.90 -16.89 18.10
C LEU A 245 13.04 -17.89 18.88
N SER A 246 13.63 -18.90 19.52
CA SER A 246 12.89 -19.96 20.25
C SER A 246 11.98 -19.44 21.38
N GLY A 247 12.27 -18.27 21.96
CA GLY A 247 11.43 -17.60 22.97
C GLY A 247 10.57 -16.46 22.44
N SER A 248 10.65 -16.17 21.13
CA SER A 248 9.93 -15.08 20.46
C SER A 248 8.61 -15.59 19.88
N TYR A 249 7.61 -14.71 19.83
CA TYR A 249 6.30 -15.01 19.24
C TYR A 249 6.01 -14.09 18.04
N GLY A 250 5.34 -14.63 17.02
CA GLY A 250 4.86 -13.87 15.87
C GLY A 250 5.99 -13.16 15.14
N VAL A 251 7.08 -13.89 14.88
CA VAL A 251 8.29 -13.36 14.25
C VAL A 251 8.00 -13.03 12.79
N LYS A 252 8.28 -11.79 12.40
CA LYS A 252 8.11 -11.30 11.03
C LYS A 252 9.37 -10.65 10.52
N LEU A 253 9.74 -10.97 9.29
CA LEU A 253 10.74 -10.23 8.54
C LEU A 253 10.05 -9.03 7.87
N LEU A 254 10.59 -7.85 8.08
CA LEU A 254 10.22 -6.66 7.33
C LEU A 254 11.34 -6.25 6.40
N VAL A 255 10.99 -6.01 5.13
CA VAL A 255 11.84 -5.28 4.19
C VAL A 255 11.21 -3.93 3.91
N ARG A 256 11.97 -2.87 4.16
CA ARG A 256 11.59 -1.48 3.89
C ARG A 256 12.41 -0.94 2.74
N LEU A 257 11.73 -0.33 1.79
CA LEU A 257 12.32 0.47 0.72
C LEU A 257 12.07 1.93 0.99
N THR A 258 13.09 2.75 0.75
CA THR A 258 12.97 4.20 0.69
C THR A 258 13.68 4.71 -0.55
N ALA A 259 13.07 5.61 -1.30
CA ALA A 259 13.67 6.22 -2.47
C ALA A 259 13.24 7.68 -2.59
N ARG A 260 13.95 8.47 -3.39
CA ARG A 260 13.56 9.85 -3.71
C ARG A 260 13.04 9.92 -5.13
N THR A 261 11.90 10.57 -5.33
CA THR A 261 11.33 10.78 -6.66
C THR A 261 12.06 11.89 -7.41
N VAL A 262 12.42 11.65 -8.67
CA VAL A 262 13.03 12.64 -9.56
C VAL A 262 11.96 13.65 -9.98
N GLY A 263 12.30 14.94 -9.99
CA GLY A 263 11.40 16.03 -10.34
C GLY A 263 10.52 16.52 -9.18
N LEU A 264 9.95 15.63 -8.38
CA LEU A 264 9.13 16.00 -7.22
C LEU A 264 9.95 16.15 -5.93
N GLY A 265 11.10 15.48 -5.83
CA GLY A 265 12.01 15.55 -4.67
C GLY A 265 11.45 14.91 -3.39
N THR A 266 10.26 14.33 -3.44
CA THR A 266 9.61 13.70 -2.28
C THR A 266 10.20 12.31 -2.03
N GLU A 267 10.41 11.99 -0.76
CA GLU A 267 10.76 10.64 -0.33
C GLU A 267 9.53 9.75 -0.38
N VAL A 268 9.66 8.61 -1.05
CA VAL A 268 8.67 7.53 -1.08
C VAL A 268 9.21 6.36 -0.26
N ALA A 269 8.34 5.75 0.53
CA ALA A 269 8.68 4.59 1.32
C ALA A 269 7.61 3.51 1.14
N ASP A 270 8.05 2.26 1.03
CA ASP A 270 7.15 1.10 0.99
C ASP A 270 7.73 -0.03 1.85
N GLU A 271 6.86 -0.87 2.39
CA GLU A 271 7.23 -1.91 3.35
C GLU A 271 6.49 -3.21 3.06
N ARG A 272 7.21 -4.33 3.05
CA ARG A 272 6.67 -5.68 2.90
C ARG A 272 7.01 -6.52 4.12
N TRP A 273 5.97 -7.18 4.64
CA TRP A 273 6.04 -8.10 5.78
C TRP A 273 6.01 -9.54 5.26
N PHE A 274 6.88 -10.38 5.81
CA PHE A 274 6.91 -11.82 5.60
C PHE A 274 6.84 -12.51 6.96
N ASP A 275 5.85 -13.36 7.14
CA ASP A 275 5.64 -14.15 8.34
C ASP A 275 6.46 -15.46 8.25
N LEU A 276 7.37 -15.65 9.20
CA LEU A 276 8.27 -16.81 9.19
C LEU A 276 7.51 -18.13 9.41
N GLU A 277 6.31 -18.08 10.00
CA GLU A 277 5.51 -19.26 10.33
C GLU A 277 4.38 -19.53 9.33
N ALA A 278 4.01 -18.56 8.49
CA ALA A 278 2.78 -18.62 7.68
C ALA A 278 3.01 -18.94 6.19
N GLY A 279 4.14 -19.55 5.84
CA GLY A 279 4.44 -19.94 4.46
C GLY A 279 4.79 -18.77 3.53
N ASP A 280 5.16 -17.60 4.05
CA ASP A 280 5.61 -16.46 3.23
C ASP A 280 7.01 -16.67 2.62
N PHE A 281 7.61 -17.84 2.83
CA PHE A 281 8.92 -18.24 2.34
C PHE A 281 8.83 -19.51 1.49
N GLU A 282 9.72 -19.62 0.51
CA GLU A 282 9.88 -20.78 -0.39
C GLU A 282 11.35 -21.19 -0.47
N LEU A 283 11.60 -22.49 -0.49
CA LEU A 283 12.94 -23.03 -0.75
C LEU A 283 13.25 -22.95 -2.25
N GLY A 284 14.49 -22.59 -2.56
CA GLY A 284 15.00 -22.48 -3.93
C GLY A 284 15.60 -21.11 -4.19
N ARG A 285 16.52 -21.04 -5.14
CA ARG A 285 17.17 -19.79 -5.56
C ARG A 285 16.28 -19.11 -6.60
N PHE A 286 16.14 -17.78 -6.57
CA PHE A 286 15.49 -17.12 -7.70
C PHE A 286 16.22 -17.36 -9.02
N VAL A 287 15.46 -17.64 -10.07
CA VAL A 287 15.98 -17.71 -11.43
C VAL A 287 16.47 -16.30 -11.83
N PRO A 288 17.63 -16.18 -12.51
CA PRO A 288 18.06 -14.94 -13.13
C PRO A 288 17.02 -14.42 -14.11
N LEU A 289 16.66 -13.15 -14.00
CA LEU A 289 15.58 -12.55 -14.78
C LEU A 289 15.98 -12.37 -16.23
N GLN A 290 15.10 -12.78 -17.15
CA GLN A 290 15.28 -12.55 -18.58
C GLN A 290 14.14 -11.67 -19.12
N PRO A 291 14.44 -10.67 -19.95
CA PRO A 291 13.40 -9.87 -20.59
C PRO A 291 12.60 -10.76 -21.54
N ASP A 292 11.28 -10.73 -21.40
CA ASP A 292 10.36 -11.31 -22.37
C ASP A 292 10.20 -10.31 -23.53
N LEU A 293 10.76 -10.63 -24.69
CA LEU A 293 10.77 -9.72 -25.85
C LEU A 293 9.39 -9.54 -26.50
N ASP A 294 8.44 -10.44 -26.20
CA ASP A 294 7.06 -10.37 -26.69
C ASP A 294 6.15 -9.52 -25.79
N LYS A 295 6.66 -9.11 -24.63
CA LYS A 295 5.95 -8.30 -23.65
C LYS A 295 6.69 -7.01 -23.37
N ASP A 296 5.94 -6.06 -22.84
CA ASP A 296 6.52 -4.80 -22.43
C ASP A 296 7.37 -4.99 -21.16
N VAL A 297 8.70 -4.93 -21.30
CA VAL A 297 9.67 -5.01 -20.19
C VAL A 297 9.54 -3.85 -19.18
N TRP A 298 8.77 -2.81 -19.53
CA TRP A 298 8.34 -1.77 -18.59
C TRP A 298 7.20 -2.22 -17.67
N ARG A 299 6.72 -3.46 -17.81
CA ARG A 299 5.81 -4.12 -16.85
C ARG A 299 6.50 -5.31 -16.21
N TRP A 300 6.12 -5.65 -14.98
CA TRP A 300 6.69 -6.82 -14.29
C TRP A 300 6.39 -8.12 -15.05
N GLU A 301 5.26 -8.20 -15.74
CA GLU A 301 4.91 -9.34 -16.61
C GLU A 301 5.86 -9.51 -17.81
N GLY A 302 6.60 -8.45 -18.17
CA GLY A 302 7.63 -8.46 -19.22
C GLY A 302 8.96 -9.05 -18.77
N TRP A 303 9.06 -9.51 -17.52
CA TRP A 303 10.20 -10.28 -17.02
C TRP A 303 9.80 -11.73 -16.88
N THR A 304 10.37 -12.58 -17.73
CA THR A 304 10.22 -14.04 -17.62
C THR A 304 10.80 -14.47 -16.29
N ASP A 305 10.20 -15.48 -15.66
CA ASP A 305 10.71 -16.10 -14.44
C ASP A 305 10.80 -15.16 -13.23
N PHE A 306 10.03 -14.06 -13.23
CA PHE A 306 9.96 -13.14 -12.10
C PHE A 306 9.63 -13.86 -10.79
N ASP A 307 8.65 -14.75 -10.86
CA ASP A 307 8.21 -15.58 -9.76
C ASP A 307 8.90 -16.96 -9.70
N ALA A 308 9.76 -17.32 -10.65
CA ALA A 308 10.32 -18.66 -10.73
C ALA A 308 11.50 -18.86 -9.78
N LEU A 309 11.64 -20.10 -9.32
CA LEU A 309 12.74 -20.58 -8.50
C LEU A 309 13.47 -21.69 -9.26
N GLU A 310 14.81 -21.66 -9.25
CA GLU A 310 15.59 -22.83 -9.59
C GLU A 310 15.29 -23.91 -8.53
N PRO A 311 14.89 -25.12 -8.95
CA PRO A 311 14.62 -26.20 -8.02
C PRO A 311 15.85 -26.49 -7.16
N HIS A 312 15.62 -26.90 -5.91
CA HIS A 312 16.70 -27.23 -4.99
C HIS A 312 17.61 -28.30 -5.64
N PRO A 313 18.95 -28.19 -5.55
CA PRO A 313 19.87 -29.17 -6.16
C PRO A 313 19.65 -30.64 -5.73
N ASN A 314 18.86 -30.88 -4.67
CA ASN A 314 18.55 -32.21 -4.15
C ASN A 314 17.14 -32.72 -4.50
N GLY A 315 16.33 -31.97 -5.26
CA GLY A 315 15.06 -32.44 -5.82
C GLY A 315 13.95 -32.83 -4.83
N GLU A 316 14.15 -32.65 -3.52
CA GLU A 316 13.13 -32.93 -2.51
C GLU A 316 12.39 -31.63 -2.15
N ASP A 317 11.12 -31.55 -2.52
CA ASP A 317 10.19 -30.63 -1.88
C ASP A 317 10.12 -30.99 -0.39
N PRO A 318 10.26 -30.04 0.55
CA PRO A 318 10.00 -30.33 1.94
C PRO A 318 8.52 -30.72 2.05
N THR A 319 8.26 -31.95 2.48
CA THR A 319 6.90 -32.39 2.82
C THR A 319 6.31 -31.48 3.90
N PRO A 320 5.00 -31.18 3.81
CA PRO A 320 4.32 -30.15 4.61
C PRO A 320 4.38 -30.36 6.12
#